data_AF-A0A1I2LDZ5-F1
#
_entry.id   AF-A0A1I2LDZ5-F1
#
_cell.length_a   1.000
_cell.length_b   1.000
_cell.length_c   1.000
_cell.angle_alpha   90.00
_cell.angle_beta   90.00
_cell.angle_gamma   90.00
#
_symmetry.space_group_name_H-M   'P 1'
#
loop_
_entity.id
_entity.type
_entity.pdbx_description
1 polymer ?
#
loop_
_entity_poly.entity_id
_entity_poly.type
_entity_poly.pdbx_seq_one_letter_code
_entity_poly.pdbx_strand_id
1 'polypeptide(L)'
;MATVPKAALVAAAKRARITRAAADLLRLAAKPSSKNLGHNLEVAGRHGLKVNGKLVEDAAHLVPKGATRPFAKLSQGILKKFNIHLDEPVNGSWLPHGRDPVKYPNPLGKSPHQATHRDAYYEALYKLLKPCKTADEAADVLDYVRAQLDKGIWP
;
A
#
# COMPACT_ATOMS: atom_id res chain seq x y z
N MET A 1 -18.88 23.59 -17.42
CA MET A 1 -17.62 23.02 -17.93
C MET A 1 -17.83 21.54 -18.19
N ALA A 2 -17.68 21.08 -19.43
CA ALA A 2 -17.82 19.66 -19.76
C ALA A 2 -16.57 18.89 -19.28
N THR A 3 -16.77 17.89 -18.42
CA THR A 3 -15.68 17.04 -17.93
C THR A 3 -15.34 15.99 -18.98
N VAL A 4 -14.07 15.86 -19.31
CA VAL A 4 -13.59 14.86 -20.27
C VAL A 4 -13.74 13.46 -19.66
N PRO A 5 -14.38 12.50 -20.35
CA PRO A 5 -14.54 11.15 -19.84
C PRO A 5 -13.18 10.48 -19.57
N LYS A 6 -13.04 9.81 -18.44
CA LYS A 6 -11.83 9.08 -18.03
C LYS A 6 -11.30 8.13 -19.12
N ALA A 7 -12.20 7.48 -19.85
CA ALA A 7 -11.83 6.59 -20.96
C ALA A 7 -11.13 7.33 -22.11
N ALA A 8 -11.53 8.57 -22.39
CA ALA A 8 -10.92 9.42 -23.41
C ALA A 8 -9.52 9.89 -22.98
N LEU A 9 -9.33 10.24 -21.69
CA LEU A 9 -8.02 10.57 -21.12
C LEU A 9 -7.05 9.39 -21.19
N VAL A 10 -7.50 8.18 -20.85
CA VAL A 10 -6.69 6.94 -20.93
C VAL A 10 -6.34 6.60 -22.38
N ALA A 11 -7.27 6.78 -23.32
CA ALA A 11 -7.03 6.52 -24.74
C ALA A 11 -6.06 7.54 -25.36
N ALA A 12 -6.19 8.83 -25.02
CA ALA A 12 -5.25 9.87 -25.42
C ALA A 12 -3.86 9.61 -24.83
N ALA A 13 -3.80 9.16 -23.57
CA ALA A 13 -2.55 8.81 -22.92
C ALA A 13 -1.76 7.68 -23.59
N LYS A 14 -2.46 6.64 -24.02
CA LYS A 14 -1.87 5.54 -24.79
C LYS A 14 -1.35 5.99 -26.15
N ARG A 15 -2.06 6.92 -26.82
CA ARG A 15 -1.69 7.43 -28.16
C ARG A 15 -0.51 8.41 -28.12
N ALA A 16 -0.39 9.19 -27.04
CA ALA A 16 0.58 10.27 -26.95
C ALA A 16 1.99 9.85 -26.47
N ARG A 17 2.29 8.54 -26.34
CA ARG A 17 3.53 8.05 -25.68
C ARG A 17 3.79 8.77 -24.35
N ILE A 18 2.76 8.85 -23.52
CA ILE A 18 2.86 9.53 -22.23
C ILE A 18 4.03 8.96 -21.43
N THR A 19 4.84 9.86 -20.88
CA THR A 19 6.00 9.52 -20.04
C THR A 19 5.58 8.61 -18.88
N ARG A 20 6.47 7.73 -18.42
CA ARG A 20 6.20 6.80 -17.31
C ARG A 20 5.54 7.50 -16.11
N ALA A 21 6.02 8.71 -15.78
CA ALA A 21 5.46 9.56 -14.72
C ALA A 21 3.97 9.89 -14.89
N ALA A 22 3.50 10.20 -16.10
CA ALA A 22 2.10 10.53 -16.32
C ALA A 22 1.21 9.28 -16.46
N ALA A 23 1.77 8.12 -16.83
CA ALA A 23 1.07 6.84 -16.67
C ALA A 23 0.89 6.46 -15.19
N ASP A 24 1.89 6.76 -14.35
CA ASP A 24 1.84 6.52 -12.90
C ASP A 24 0.85 7.48 -12.20
N LEU A 25 0.82 8.76 -12.59
CA LEU A 25 -0.23 9.71 -12.16
C LEU A 25 -1.64 9.21 -12.55
N LEU A 26 -1.81 8.65 -13.74
CA LEU A 26 -3.10 8.11 -14.18
C LEU A 26 -3.54 6.89 -13.35
N ARG A 27 -2.58 6.09 -12.86
CA ARG A 27 -2.84 4.98 -11.93
C ARG A 27 -3.20 5.48 -10.53
N LEU A 28 -2.59 6.55 -10.04
CA LEU A 28 -3.01 7.22 -8.81
C LEU A 28 -4.42 7.82 -8.93
N ALA A 29 -4.84 8.24 -10.13
CA ALA A 29 -6.22 8.65 -10.42
C ALA A 29 -7.19 7.47 -10.66
N ALA A 30 -6.71 6.22 -10.59
CA ALA A 30 -7.53 5.02 -10.69
C ALA A 30 -8.14 4.62 -9.34
N LYS A 31 -9.16 3.76 -9.36
CA LYS A 31 -9.69 3.18 -8.12
C LYS A 31 -8.56 2.38 -7.44
N PRO A 32 -8.31 2.55 -6.13
CA PRO A 32 -7.22 1.87 -5.46
C PRO A 32 -7.22 0.35 -5.65
N SER A 33 -6.04 -0.24 -5.87
CA SER A 33 -5.91 -1.68 -6.07
C SER A 33 -4.51 -2.20 -5.75
N SER A 34 -4.42 -3.41 -5.20
CA SER A 34 -3.14 -4.08 -4.92
C SER A 34 -2.27 -4.21 -6.18
N LYS A 35 -2.88 -4.34 -7.36
CA LYS A 35 -2.15 -4.35 -8.64
C LYS A 35 -1.46 -3.02 -8.93
N ASN A 36 -2.13 -1.89 -8.71
CA ASN A 36 -1.53 -0.57 -8.87
C ASN A 36 -0.45 -0.32 -7.82
N LEU A 37 -0.74 -0.67 -6.56
CA LEU A 37 0.23 -0.57 -5.48
C LEU A 37 1.49 -1.37 -5.81
N GLY A 38 1.35 -2.63 -6.25
CA GLY A 38 2.49 -3.46 -6.62
C GLY A 38 3.33 -2.85 -7.74
N HIS A 39 2.70 -2.31 -8.79
CA HIS A 39 3.41 -1.57 -9.83
C HIS A 39 4.16 -0.36 -9.26
N ASN A 40 3.52 0.43 -8.39
CA ASN A 40 4.13 1.61 -7.79
C ASN A 40 5.30 1.24 -6.86
N LEU A 41 5.21 0.14 -6.10
CA LEU A 41 6.31 -0.41 -5.32
C LEU A 41 7.51 -0.77 -6.21
N GLU A 42 7.28 -1.49 -7.31
CA GLU A 42 8.33 -1.84 -8.27
C GLU A 42 8.99 -0.61 -8.91
N VAL A 43 8.20 0.42 -9.26
CA VAL A 43 8.72 1.69 -9.78
C VAL A 43 9.58 2.41 -8.74
N ALA A 44 9.22 2.33 -7.46
CA ALA A 44 9.96 2.90 -6.35
C ALA A 44 11.19 2.06 -5.93
N GLY A 45 11.53 1.00 -6.67
CA GLY A 45 12.67 0.13 -6.34
C GLY A 45 12.40 -0.85 -5.20
N ARG A 46 11.14 -0.98 -4.75
CA ARG A 46 10.72 -1.98 -3.77
C ARG A 46 10.17 -3.20 -4.49
N HIS A 47 11.03 -4.20 -4.66
CA HIS A 47 10.73 -5.41 -5.42
C HIS A 47 10.20 -6.50 -4.50
N GLY A 48 9.16 -7.20 -4.93
CA GLY A 48 8.68 -8.38 -4.21
C GLY A 48 9.58 -9.59 -4.43
N LEU A 49 9.61 -10.49 -3.46
CA LEU A 49 10.41 -11.71 -3.52
C LEU A 49 9.92 -12.62 -4.65
N LYS A 50 10.87 -13.10 -5.46
CA LYS A 50 10.63 -14.08 -6.52
C LYS A 50 11.36 -15.38 -6.20
N VAL A 51 10.63 -16.49 -6.24
CA VAL A 51 11.18 -17.85 -6.10
C VAL A 51 10.90 -18.58 -7.41
N ASN A 52 11.95 -19.12 -8.05
CA ASN A 52 11.86 -19.76 -9.37
C ASN A 52 11.17 -18.87 -10.42
N GLY A 53 11.48 -17.57 -10.41
CA GLY A 53 10.91 -16.58 -11.32
C GLY A 53 9.46 -16.17 -11.04
N LYS A 54 8.81 -16.76 -10.02
CA LYS A 54 7.42 -16.45 -9.64
C LYS A 54 7.41 -15.56 -8.40
N LEU A 55 6.61 -14.51 -8.43
CA LEU A 55 6.35 -13.66 -7.28
C LEU A 55 5.64 -14.49 -6.20
N VAL A 56 6.16 -14.46 -4.96
CA VAL A 56 5.63 -15.23 -3.82
C VAL A 56 5.05 -14.35 -2.71
N GLU A 57 4.94 -13.05 -2.99
CA GLU A 57 4.40 -12.03 -2.10
C GLU A 57 3.31 -11.25 -2.82
N ASP A 58 2.39 -10.69 -2.05
CA ASP A 58 1.34 -9.82 -2.56
C ASP A 58 1.59 -8.39 -2.11
N ALA A 59 1.29 -7.43 -2.99
CA ALA A 59 1.27 -6.03 -2.63
C ALA A 59 0.10 -5.78 -1.67
N ALA A 60 0.44 -5.50 -0.42
CA ALA A 60 -0.50 -5.26 0.66
C ALA A 60 -0.49 -3.79 1.04
N HIS A 61 -1.69 -3.20 1.09
CA HIS A 61 -1.88 -1.86 1.63
C HIS A 61 -1.74 -1.90 3.16
N LEU A 62 -0.99 -0.95 3.72
CA LEU A 62 -0.91 -0.77 5.17
C LEU A 62 -2.21 -0.19 5.70
N VAL A 63 -2.70 0.89 5.09
CA VAL A 63 -4.08 1.36 5.22
C VAL A 63 -4.89 0.88 4.02
N PRO A 64 -5.86 -0.04 4.21
CA PRO A 64 -6.51 -0.75 3.12
C PRO A 64 -7.50 0.16 2.40
N LYS A 65 -7.78 -0.14 1.13
CA LYS A 65 -8.95 0.40 0.43
C LYS A 65 -10.25 -0.18 0.98
N GLY A 66 -11.37 0.56 0.83
CA GLY A 66 -12.70 0.03 1.12
C GLY A 66 -12.87 -0.50 2.55
N ALA A 67 -12.12 0.06 3.49
CA ALA A 67 -12.14 -0.29 4.91
C ALA A 67 -13.57 -0.36 5.44
N THR A 68 -14.03 -1.54 5.85
CA THR A 68 -15.29 -1.70 6.59
C THR A 68 -15.11 -1.40 8.07
N ARG A 69 -13.87 -1.52 8.56
CA ARG A 69 -13.50 -1.39 9.97
C ARG A 69 -13.26 0.07 10.38
N PRO A 70 -13.69 0.49 11.58
CA PRO A 70 -13.63 1.90 11.99
C PRO A 70 -12.23 2.51 11.94
N PHE A 71 -11.23 1.86 12.52
CA PHE A 71 -9.87 2.41 12.60
C PHE A 71 -9.16 2.48 11.24
N ALA A 72 -9.49 1.57 10.32
CA ALA A 72 -9.00 1.63 8.96
C ALA A 72 -9.60 2.83 8.21
N LYS A 73 -10.90 3.12 8.38
CA LYS A 73 -11.53 4.34 7.82
C LYS A 73 -10.93 5.62 8.40
N LEU A 74 -10.68 5.66 9.71
CA LEU A 74 -10.05 6.80 10.36
C LEU A 74 -8.62 7.02 9.82
N SER A 75 -7.86 5.95 9.63
CA SER A 75 -6.51 6.01 9.05
C SER A 75 -6.53 6.50 7.59
N GLN A 76 -7.52 6.09 6.78
CA GLN A 76 -7.71 6.65 5.43
C GLN A 76 -7.95 8.16 5.46
N GLY A 77 -8.72 8.65 6.45
CA GLY A 77 -8.96 10.08 6.64
C GLY A 77 -7.66 10.86 6.91
N ILE A 78 -6.74 10.26 7.67
CA ILE A 78 -5.42 10.85 7.95
C ILE A 78 -4.56 10.88 6.69
N LEU A 79 -4.47 9.78 5.93
CA LEU A 79 -3.72 9.77 4.67
C LEU A 79 -4.27 10.79 3.67
N LYS A 80 -5.60 10.89 3.56
CA LYS A 80 -6.26 11.89 2.72
C LYS A 80 -5.93 13.32 3.16
N LYS A 81 -5.92 13.60 4.47
CA LYS A 81 -5.53 14.92 5.02
C LYS A 81 -4.12 15.32 4.57
N PHE A 82 -3.21 14.37 4.49
CA PHE A 82 -1.82 14.58 4.06
C PHE A 82 -1.58 14.37 2.57
N ASN A 83 -2.65 14.22 1.77
CA ASN A 83 -2.58 13.96 0.33
C ASN A 83 -1.74 12.73 -0.04
N ILE A 84 -1.71 11.71 0.83
CA ILE A 84 -1.10 10.42 0.54
C ILE A 84 -2.18 9.53 -0.06
N HIS A 85 -2.06 9.22 -1.35
CA HIS A 85 -2.97 8.32 -2.05
C HIS A 85 -2.73 6.85 -1.62
N LEU A 86 -3.80 6.05 -1.57
CA LEU A 86 -3.70 4.69 -1.03
C LEU A 86 -2.78 3.77 -1.83
N ASP A 87 -2.67 3.96 -3.15
CA ASP A 87 -1.77 3.18 -3.99
C ASP A 87 -0.33 3.74 -4.01
N GLU A 88 -0.02 4.78 -3.24
CA GLU A 88 1.36 5.25 -3.15
C GLU A 88 2.25 4.20 -2.49
N PRO A 89 3.52 4.10 -2.94
CA PRO A 89 4.47 3.15 -2.37
C PRO A 89 4.56 3.24 -0.85
N VAL A 90 4.45 4.44 -0.27
CA VAL A 90 4.56 4.67 1.18
C VAL A 90 3.49 3.92 1.97
N ASN A 91 2.30 3.71 1.39
CA ASN A 91 1.18 3.00 2.02
C ASN A 91 1.16 1.49 1.70
N GLY A 92 2.28 0.90 1.27
CA GLY A 92 2.30 -0.52 0.96
C GLY A 92 3.60 -1.25 1.27
N SER A 93 3.49 -2.57 1.30
CA SER A 93 4.62 -3.50 1.33
C SER A 93 4.35 -4.72 0.47
N TRP A 94 5.41 -5.45 0.14
CA TRP A 94 5.29 -6.82 -0.36
C TRP A 94 5.22 -7.76 0.83
N LEU A 95 4.07 -8.42 1.02
CA LEU A 95 3.87 -9.30 2.16
C LEU A 95 3.58 -10.73 1.70
N PRO A 96 4.21 -11.73 2.35
CA PRO A 96 3.96 -13.12 2.05
C PRO A 96 2.58 -13.58 2.54
N HIS A 97 1.88 -14.30 1.68
CA HIS A 97 0.59 -14.91 2.01
C HIS A 97 0.74 -16.15 2.94
N GLY A 98 1.94 -16.73 2.98
CA GLY A 98 2.26 -17.95 3.72
C GLY A 98 2.70 -17.72 5.18
N ARG A 99 2.88 -18.84 5.89
CA ARG A 99 3.44 -18.92 7.25
C ARG A 99 4.82 -19.60 7.27
N ASP A 100 5.48 -19.69 6.11
CA ASP A 100 6.75 -20.41 5.95
C ASP A 100 7.85 -19.71 6.77
N PRO A 101 8.24 -20.27 7.94
CA PRO A 101 9.16 -19.60 8.86
C PRO A 101 10.61 -19.64 8.36
N VAL A 102 10.90 -20.52 7.39
CA VAL A 102 12.23 -20.63 6.74
C VAL A 102 12.41 -19.51 5.73
N LYS A 103 11.34 -19.16 4.99
CA LYS A 103 11.37 -18.07 4.01
C LYS A 103 11.09 -16.70 4.62
N TYR A 104 10.28 -16.65 5.67
CA TYR A 104 9.86 -15.43 6.34
C TYR A 104 9.96 -15.62 7.85
N PRO A 105 11.11 -15.31 8.46
CA PRO A 105 11.30 -15.44 9.90
C PRO A 105 10.29 -14.55 10.63
N ASN A 106 9.17 -15.15 11.06
CA ASN A 106 8.16 -14.48 11.85
C ASN A 106 8.20 -15.06 13.27
N PRO A 107 8.65 -14.29 14.28
CA PRO A 107 8.73 -14.77 15.66
C PRO A 107 7.35 -15.10 16.26
N LEU A 108 6.25 -14.66 15.64
CA LEU A 108 4.88 -14.93 16.05
C LEU A 108 4.20 -16.06 15.27
N GLY A 109 4.85 -16.65 14.25
CA GLY A 109 4.30 -17.75 13.44
C GLY A 109 3.02 -17.40 12.64
N LYS A 110 2.72 -16.11 12.45
CA LYS A 110 1.55 -15.61 11.70
C LYS A 110 1.92 -15.34 10.23
N SER A 111 0.93 -15.25 9.33
CA SER A 111 1.20 -14.66 8.01
C SER A 111 1.21 -13.14 8.18
N PRO A 112 2.30 -12.44 7.82
CA PRO A 112 2.38 -10.98 7.84
C PRO A 112 1.24 -10.33 7.04
N HIS A 113 0.90 -10.89 5.87
CA HIS A 113 -0.24 -10.41 5.09
C HIS A 113 -1.55 -10.60 5.88
N GLN A 114 -1.85 -11.80 6.37
CA GLN A 114 -3.12 -12.03 7.08
C GLN A 114 -3.24 -11.22 8.39
N ALA A 115 -2.12 -10.84 9.00
CA ALA A 115 -2.10 -9.97 10.18
C ALA A 115 -2.66 -8.57 9.87
N THR A 116 -2.41 -8.02 8.67
CA THR A 116 -2.95 -6.70 8.29
C THR A 116 -4.47 -6.68 8.14
N HIS A 117 -5.12 -7.85 8.07
CA HIS A 117 -6.58 -7.98 8.03
C HIS A 117 -7.21 -8.13 9.43
N ARG A 118 -6.61 -7.60 10.50
CA ARG A 118 -7.11 -7.71 11.90
C ARG A 118 -7.49 -6.36 12.51
N ASP A 119 -8.48 -6.35 13.41
CA ASP A 119 -8.96 -5.10 14.03
C ASP A 119 -7.88 -4.48 14.92
N ALA A 120 -7.18 -5.33 15.67
CA ALA A 120 -6.02 -4.94 16.46
C ALA A 120 -4.92 -4.28 15.61
N TYR A 121 -4.68 -4.81 14.39
CA TYR A 121 -3.73 -4.19 13.45
C TYR A 121 -4.16 -2.76 13.10
N TYR A 122 -5.42 -2.56 12.70
CA TYR A 122 -5.90 -1.24 12.30
C TYR A 122 -5.98 -0.26 13.47
N GLU A 123 -6.32 -0.73 14.66
CA GLU A 123 -6.31 0.09 15.87
C GLU A 123 -4.90 0.55 16.23
N ALA A 124 -3.91 -0.36 16.21
CA ALA A 124 -2.51 -0.03 16.47
C ALA A 124 -1.98 0.98 15.42
N LEU A 125 -2.24 0.73 14.14
CA LEU A 125 -1.87 1.62 13.06
C LEU A 125 -2.51 3.02 13.23
N TYR A 126 -3.80 3.07 13.54
CA TYR A 126 -4.48 4.35 13.78
C TYR A 126 -3.88 5.11 14.97
N LYS A 127 -3.56 4.43 16.08
CA LYS A 127 -2.94 5.06 17.25
C LYS A 127 -1.59 5.71 16.92
N LEU A 128 -0.83 5.11 16.00
CA LEU A 128 0.44 5.67 15.52
C LEU A 128 0.24 6.83 14.55
N LEU A 129 -0.74 6.76 13.65
CA LEU A 129 -1.01 7.80 12.66
C LEU A 129 -1.74 9.03 13.24
N LYS A 130 -2.59 8.84 14.27
CA LYS A 130 -3.41 9.90 14.89
C LYS A 130 -2.62 11.13 15.35
N PRO A 131 -1.46 11.00 16.03
CA PRO A 131 -0.70 12.16 16.48
C PRO A 131 -0.03 12.96 15.35
N CYS A 132 0.20 12.36 14.18
CA CYS A 132 0.93 12.98 13.07
C CYS A 132 0.32 14.33 12.66
N LYS A 133 1.20 15.31 12.42
CA LYS A 133 0.90 16.69 12.02
C LYS A 133 1.28 16.99 10.58
N THR A 134 2.19 16.21 10.00
CA THR A 134 2.71 16.40 8.65
C THR A 134 2.61 15.12 7.82
N ALA A 135 2.79 15.25 6.51
CA ALA A 135 2.88 14.11 5.59
C ALA A 135 4.12 13.26 5.88
N ASP A 136 5.25 13.90 6.20
CA ASP A 136 6.51 13.21 6.51
C ASP A 136 6.39 12.37 7.79
N GLU A 137 5.78 12.89 8.85
CA GLU A 137 5.54 12.11 10.07
C GLU A 137 4.62 10.91 9.81
N ALA A 138 3.62 11.06 8.93
CA ALA A 138 2.76 9.94 8.56
C ALA A 138 3.53 8.91 7.71
N ALA A 139 4.42 9.36 6.81
CA ALA A 139 5.29 8.50 6.03
C ALA A 139 6.26 7.72 6.93
N ASP A 140 6.87 8.37 7.93
CA ASP A 140 7.76 7.74 8.91
C ASP A 140 7.03 6.65 9.71
N VAL A 141 5.79 6.91 10.11
CA VAL A 141 4.95 5.90 10.79
C VAL A 141 4.65 4.71 9.87
N LEU A 142 4.29 4.96 8.60
CA LEU A 142 4.03 3.89 7.64
C LEU A 142 5.29 3.08 7.34
N ASP A 143 6.45 3.72 7.26
CA ASP A 143 7.75 3.07 7.08
C ASP A 143 8.13 2.25 8.32
N TYR A 144 7.89 2.76 9.52
CA TYR A 144 8.03 2.00 10.77
C TYR A 144 7.15 0.74 10.76
N VAL A 145 5.85 0.88 10.45
CA VAL A 145 4.92 -0.25 10.38
C VAL A 145 5.39 -1.29 9.36
N ARG A 146 5.83 -0.85 8.18
CA ARG A 146 6.40 -1.72 7.14
C ARG A 146 7.57 -2.52 7.67
N ALA A 147 8.55 -1.85 8.28
CA ALA A 147 9.75 -2.50 8.82
C ALA A 147 9.43 -3.53 9.91
N GLN A 148 8.34 -3.35 10.67
CA GLN A 148 7.89 -4.35 11.64
C GLN A 148 7.19 -5.54 10.97
N LEU A 149 6.36 -5.30 9.95
CA LEU A 149 5.71 -6.36 9.17
C LEU A 149 6.72 -7.24 8.43
N ASP A 150 7.78 -6.65 7.88
CA ASP A 150 8.87 -7.37 7.21
C ASP A 150 9.60 -8.32 8.19
N LYS A 151 9.66 -7.96 9.47
CA LYS A 151 10.19 -8.80 10.56
C LYS A 151 9.15 -9.78 11.13
N GLY A 152 7.89 -9.69 10.70
CA GLY A 152 6.76 -10.44 11.28
C GLY A 152 6.34 -9.98 12.68
N ILE A 153 6.82 -8.85 13.18
CA ILE A 153 6.65 -8.36 14.57
C ILE A 153 5.47 -7.38 14.66
N TRP A 154 4.31 -7.77 14.13
CA TRP A 154 3.08 -6.97 14.30
C TRP A 154 1.96 -7.78 14.97
N PRO A 155 1.24 -7.21 15.96
CA PRO A 155 0.19 -7.90 16.72
C PRO A 155 -0.95 -8.49 15.87
#